data_AF-A0A6N9PFM2-F1
#
_entry.id   AF-A0A6N9PFM2-F1
#
_cell.length_a   1.000
_cell.length_b   1.000
_cell.length_c   1.000
_cell.angle_alpha   90.00
_cell.angle_beta   90.00
_cell.angle_gamma   90.00
#
_symmetry.space_group_name_H-M   'P 1'
#
loop_
_entity.id
_entity.type
_entity.pdbx_description
1 polymer ?
#
loop_
_entity_poly.entity_id
_entity_poly.type
_entity_poly.pdbx_seq_one_letter_code
_entity_poly.pdbx_strand_id
1 'polypeptide(L)'
;MSRKELFSRTRGRLLPTLFLTYFLSLTLAIIVTIGFLINQGFPNVSRENSFILVGVCPSVLILGIIWNWKYSLDILFKSTEIFSGHVILGQQIFGSKVEACEGAQWELIEISEGKSISRFKIYSDRMGLIYPANKLPVDLCAGPVKFRYMKRSKYIVEIIQIKQS
;
A
#
# COMPACT_ATOMS: atom_id res chain seq x y z
N MET A 1 -20.34 3.52 -2.49
CA MET A 1 -19.42 2.40 -2.16
C MET A 1 -19.28 2.27 -0.65
N SER A 2 -19.36 1.05 -0.10
CA SER A 2 -19.24 0.85 1.36
C SER A 2 -17.77 0.85 1.81
N ARG A 3 -17.50 1.03 3.12
CA ARG A 3 -16.11 0.95 3.65
C ARG A 3 -15.50 -0.44 3.41
N LYS A 4 -16.29 -1.49 3.65
CA LYS A 4 -15.90 -2.89 3.44
C LYS A 4 -15.54 -3.14 1.98
N GLU A 5 -16.28 -2.56 1.06
CA GLU A 5 -16.04 -2.69 -0.37
C GLU A 5 -14.78 -1.94 -0.80
N LEU A 6 -14.60 -0.68 -0.35
CA LEU A 6 -13.38 0.11 -0.58
C LEU A 6 -12.13 -0.63 -0.09
N PHE A 7 -12.21 -1.18 1.13
CA PHE A 7 -11.15 -1.99 1.71
C PHE A 7 -10.92 -3.26 0.87
N SER A 8 -11.96 -4.03 0.54
CA SER A 8 -11.83 -5.28 -0.22
C SER A 8 -11.12 -5.09 -1.57
N ARG A 9 -11.39 -3.98 -2.26
CA ARG A 9 -10.78 -3.66 -3.56
C ARG A 9 -9.34 -3.13 -3.45
N THR A 10 -8.90 -2.71 -2.26
CA THR A 10 -7.56 -2.12 -2.04
C THR A 10 -6.71 -2.82 -0.98
N ARG A 11 -7.21 -3.92 -0.37
CA ARG A 11 -6.57 -4.62 0.76
C ARG A 11 -5.16 -5.12 0.45
N GLY A 12 -4.85 -5.39 -0.82
CA GLY A 12 -3.51 -5.79 -1.27
C GLY A 12 -2.44 -4.75 -0.90
N ARG A 13 -2.84 -3.49 -0.65
CA ARG A 13 -1.98 -2.45 -0.10
C ARG A 13 -1.45 -2.73 1.29
N LEU A 14 -2.27 -3.31 2.13
CA LEU A 14 -1.91 -3.49 3.54
C LEU A 14 -0.98 -4.66 3.74
N LEU A 15 -0.92 -5.62 2.81
CA LEU A 15 -0.11 -6.83 2.96
C LEU A 15 1.38 -6.55 3.17
N PRO A 16 2.06 -5.76 2.31
CA PRO A 16 3.47 -5.44 2.52
C PRO A 16 3.71 -4.70 3.83
N THR A 17 2.77 -3.84 4.23
CA THR A 17 2.89 -3.12 5.51
C THR A 17 2.67 -4.04 6.71
N LEU A 18 1.67 -4.91 6.66
CA LEU A 18 1.41 -5.91 7.71
C LEU A 18 2.60 -6.86 7.85
N PHE A 19 3.14 -7.34 6.74
CA PHE A 19 4.34 -8.18 6.73
C PHE A 19 5.54 -7.46 7.35
N LEU A 20 5.81 -6.21 6.93
CA LEU A 20 6.88 -5.40 7.49
C LEU A 20 6.68 -5.13 8.99
N THR A 21 5.48 -4.75 9.42
CA THR A 21 5.15 -4.51 10.83
C THR A 21 5.30 -5.78 11.66
N TYR A 22 4.85 -6.93 11.15
CA TYR A 22 5.02 -8.22 11.80
C TYR A 22 6.50 -8.57 11.94
N PHE A 23 7.29 -8.46 10.87
CA PHE A 23 8.71 -8.75 10.88
C PHE A 23 9.49 -7.84 11.85
N LEU A 24 9.18 -6.54 11.85
CA LEU A 24 9.79 -5.59 12.80
C LEU A 24 9.41 -5.91 14.24
N SER A 25 8.15 -6.28 14.51
CA SER A 25 7.69 -6.67 15.84
C SER A 25 8.37 -7.96 16.32
N LEU A 26 8.51 -8.96 15.44
CA LEU A 26 9.19 -10.22 15.72
C LEU A 26 10.68 -10.00 16.03
N THR A 27 11.36 -9.23 15.16
CA THR A 27 12.78 -8.89 15.35
C THR A 27 12.98 -8.18 16.69
N LEU A 28 12.07 -7.26 17.02
CA LEU A 28 12.12 -6.53 18.27
C LEU A 28 11.86 -7.44 19.49
N ALA A 29 10.91 -8.36 19.42
CA ALA A 29 10.67 -9.35 20.47
C ALA A 29 11.91 -10.23 20.72
N ILE A 30 12.60 -10.65 19.65
CA ILE A 30 13.86 -11.39 19.74
C ILE A 30 14.93 -10.55 20.46
N ILE A 31 15.10 -9.27 20.07
CA ILE A 31 16.11 -8.41 20.71
C ILE A 31 15.80 -8.17 22.20
N VAL A 32 14.53 -7.95 22.55
CA VAL A 32 14.11 -7.79 23.96
C VAL A 32 14.40 -9.07 24.76
N THR A 33 14.08 -10.24 24.19
CA THR A 33 14.30 -11.54 24.85
C THR A 33 15.79 -11.80 25.07
N ILE A 34 16.63 -11.57 24.04
CA ILE A 34 18.09 -11.70 24.15
C ILE A 34 18.65 -10.72 25.17
N GLY A 35 18.22 -9.45 25.13
CA GLY A 35 18.64 -8.44 26.10
C GLY A 35 18.29 -8.81 27.54
N PHE A 36 17.10 -9.37 27.77
CA PHE A 36 16.67 -9.85 29.08
C PHE A 36 17.54 -11.03 29.58
N LEU A 37 17.82 -12.01 28.72
CA LEU A 37 18.67 -13.16 29.05
C LEU A 37 20.11 -12.74 29.38
N ILE A 38 20.69 -11.81 28.60
CA ILE A 38 22.03 -11.28 28.85
C ILE A 38 22.07 -10.54 30.19
N ASN A 39 21.05 -9.74 30.52
CA ASN A 39 20.98 -9.03 31.78
C ASN A 39 20.87 -9.97 33.00
N GLN A 40 20.21 -11.12 32.86
CA GLN A 40 20.17 -12.15 33.91
C GLN A 40 21.49 -12.92 34.06
N GLY A 41 22.20 -13.18 32.96
CA GLY A 41 23.50 -13.88 32.97
C GLY A 41 24.70 -12.99 33.33
N PHE A 42 24.62 -11.69 33.05
CA PHE A 42 25.66 -10.69 33.30
C PHE A 42 25.03 -9.39 33.85
N PRO A 43 24.84 -9.27 35.17
CA PRO A 43 24.12 -8.15 35.79
C PRO A 43 24.83 -6.79 35.72
N ASN A 44 26.04 -6.73 35.14
CA ASN A 44 26.84 -5.51 34.98
C ASN A 44 26.63 -4.79 33.63
N VAL A 45 25.74 -5.27 32.75
CA VAL A 45 25.42 -4.58 31.50
C VAL A 45 24.61 -3.31 31.79
N SER A 46 25.05 -2.15 31.27
CA SER A 46 24.47 -0.86 31.62
C SER A 46 22.97 -0.77 31.26
N ARG A 47 22.16 -0.31 32.22
CA ARG A 47 20.70 -0.10 32.06
C ARG A 47 20.34 0.82 30.90
N GLU A 48 21.27 1.66 30.44
CA GLU A 48 21.10 2.59 29.33
C GLU A 48 20.72 1.89 28.01
N ASN A 49 21.29 0.71 27.73
CA ASN A 49 20.98 -0.06 26.52
C ASN A 49 19.53 -0.59 26.51
N SER A 50 18.92 -0.79 27.67
CA SER A 50 17.53 -1.26 27.78
C SER A 50 16.51 -0.15 27.44
N PHE A 51 16.81 1.10 27.78
CA PHE A 51 15.94 2.25 27.48
C PHE A 51 15.93 2.61 25.99
N ILE A 52 17.08 2.49 25.32
CA ILE A 52 17.19 2.69 23.86
C ILE A 52 16.32 1.66 23.13
N LEU A 53 16.28 0.42 23.61
CA LEU A 53 15.50 -0.67 23.01
C LEU A 53 13.98 -0.48 23.14
N VAL A 54 13.51 0.00 24.29
CA VAL A 54 12.09 0.29 24.54
C VAL A 54 11.61 1.50 23.72
N GLY A 55 12.48 2.50 23.48
CA GLY A 55 12.16 3.68 22.66
C GLY A 55 11.99 3.40 21.16
N VAL A 56 12.60 2.33 20.63
CA VAL A 56 12.45 1.94 19.22
C VAL A 56 11.05 1.40 18.92
N CYS A 57 10.36 0.80 19.90
CA CYS A 57 9.01 0.24 19.78
C CYS A 57 7.95 1.25 19.29
N PRO A 58 7.74 2.41 19.98
CA PRO A 58 6.77 3.40 19.55
C PRO A 58 7.14 4.01 18.20
N SER A 59 8.44 4.13 17.89
CA SER A 59 8.92 4.72 16.64
C SER A 59 8.48 3.91 15.41
N VAL A 60 8.58 2.58 15.48
CA VAL A 60 8.11 1.68 14.40
C VAL A 60 6.60 1.76 14.21
N LEU A 61 5.83 1.80 15.31
CA LEU A 61 4.37 1.92 15.26
C LEU A 61 3.94 3.25 14.66
N ILE A 62 4.58 4.34 15.08
CA ILE A 62 4.32 5.70 14.56
C ILE A 62 4.60 5.76 13.06
N LEU A 63 5.72 5.20 12.59
CA LEU A 63 6.05 5.14 11.17
C LEU A 63 4.99 4.35 10.37
N GLY A 64 4.53 3.21 10.89
CA GLY A 64 3.46 2.42 10.27
C GLY A 64 2.14 3.19 10.14
N ILE A 65 1.78 3.95 11.18
CA ILE A 65 0.59 4.82 11.18
C ILE A 65 0.74 5.95 10.16
N ILE A 66 1.86 6.67 10.17
CA ILE A 66 2.13 7.78 9.24
C ILE A 66 2.07 7.29 7.79
N TRP A 67 2.68 6.14 7.51
CA TRP A 67 2.71 5.56 6.16
C TRP A 67 1.33 5.19 5.63
N ASN A 68 0.41 4.77 6.51
CA ASN A 68 -0.95 4.38 6.14
C ASN A 68 -2.01 5.45 6.39
N TRP A 69 -1.65 6.57 7.03
CA TRP A 69 -2.59 7.60 7.48
C TRP A 69 -3.53 8.07 6.36
N LYS A 70 -2.98 8.41 5.19
CA LYS A 70 -3.78 8.86 4.03
C LYS A 70 -4.80 7.81 3.58
N TYR A 71 -4.40 6.54 3.56
CA TYR A 71 -5.27 5.42 3.18
C TYR A 71 -6.36 5.17 4.23
N SER A 72 -5.98 5.16 5.51
CA SER A 72 -6.91 5.01 6.63
C SER A 72 -7.97 6.11 6.64
N LEU A 73 -7.57 7.37 6.41
CA LEU A 73 -8.50 8.49 6.29
C LEU A 73 -9.45 8.32 5.10
N ASP A 74 -8.95 7.88 3.94
CA ASP A 74 -9.80 7.67 2.76
C ASP A 74 -10.84 6.56 3.01
N ILE A 75 -10.51 5.50 3.74
CA ILE A 75 -11.47 4.47 4.15
C ILE A 75 -12.47 5.01 5.16
N LEU A 76 -11.98 5.67 6.22
CA LEU A 76 -12.82 6.13 7.33
C LEU A 76 -13.89 7.11 6.84
N PHE A 77 -13.47 8.07 6.01
CA PHE A 77 -14.33 9.10 5.43
C PHE A 77 -14.96 8.71 4.09
N LYS A 78 -14.69 7.50 3.56
CA LYS A 78 -15.13 7.06 2.22
C LYS A 78 -14.79 8.09 1.14
N SER A 79 -13.62 8.71 1.24
CA SER A 79 -13.24 9.85 0.40
C SER A 79 -12.79 9.36 -0.98
N THR A 80 -13.70 9.42 -1.94
CA THR A 80 -13.45 9.03 -3.33
C THR A 80 -13.80 10.15 -4.30
N GLU A 81 -13.06 10.22 -5.39
CA GLU A 81 -13.29 11.13 -6.51
C GLU A 81 -13.33 10.34 -7.82
N ILE A 82 -13.89 10.96 -8.86
CA ILE A 82 -13.94 10.37 -10.21
C ILE A 82 -12.95 11.16 -11.07
N PHE A 83 -12.07 10.41 -11.71
CA PHE A 83 -11.19 10.91 -12.75
C PHE A 83 -11.75 10.55 -14.12
N SER A 84 -11.58 11.44 -15.10
CA SER A 84 -11.91 11.21 -16.51
C SER A 84 -10.86 11.92 -17.35
N GLY A 85 -10.08 11.17 -18.13
CA GLY A 85 -8.98 11.74 -18.90
C GLY A 85 -8.09 10.67 -19.51
N HIS A 86 -6.95 11.09 -20.06
CA HIS A 86 -5.96 10.19 -20.61
C HIS A 86 -4.92 9.85 -19.55
N VAL A 87 -4.61 8.56 -19.40
CA VAL A 87 -3.51 8.11 -18.54
C VAL A 87 -2.59 7.18 -19.33
N ILE A 88 -1.31 7.18 -18.98
CA ILE A 88 -0.35 6.19 -19.46
C ILE A 88 0.11 5.30 -18.32
N LEU A 89 0.67 4.17 -18.69
CA LEU A 89 1.29 3.28 -17.74
C LEU A 89 2.62 3.86 -17.23
N GLY A 90 2.74 3.98 -15.92
CA GLY A 90 3.98 4.34 -15.23
C GLY A 90 4.80 3.11 -14.83
N GLN A 91 5.59 3.25 -13.76
CA GLN A 91 6.42 2.15 -13.28
C GLN A 91 5.60 1.10 -12.52
N GLN A 92 6.03 -0.16 -12.60
CA GLN A 92 5.61 -1.18 -11.65
C GLN A 92 6.17 -0.82 -10.27
N ILE A 93 5.31 -0.75 -9.27
CA ILE A 93 5.73 -0.48 -7.90
C ILE A 93 6.31 -1.78 -7.33
N PHE A 94 7.63 -1.79 -7.12
CA PHE A 94 8.40 -2.93 -6.62
C PHE A 94 7.96 -3.36 -5.21
N GLY A 95 8.03 -4.67 -4.96
CA GLY A 95 7.38 -5.38 -3.84
C GLY A 95 6.29 -6.35 -4.29
N SER A 96 6.10 -6.51 -5.61
CA SER A 96 4.99 -7.26 -6.21
C SER A 96 5.39 -8.29 -7.28
N LYS A 97 6.64 -8.75 -7.27
CA LYS A 97 7.08 -9.87 -8.14
C LYS A 97 6.89 -11.24 -7.45
N VAL A 98 5.76 -11.86 -7.77
CA VAL A 98 5.64 -13.19 -8.42
C VAL A 98 6.49 -14.35 -7.85
N GLU A 99 6.30 -14.69 -6.58
CA GLU A 99 6.32 -16.12 -6.19
C GLU A 99 5.17 -16.52 -5.25
N ALA A 100 4.43 -15.56 -4.67
CA ALA A 100 3.30 -15.84 -3.79
C ALA A 100 2.09 -14.93 -4.09
N CYS A 101 1.19 -15.43 -4.93
CA CYS A 101 -0.28 -15.25 -4.94
C CYS A 101 -0.99 -13.90 -4.66
N GLU A 102 -0.35 -12.73 -4.48
CA GLU A 102 -1.09 -11.47 -4.21
C GLU A 102 -0.51 -10.22 -4.93
N GLY A 103 -0.70 -10.18 -6.25
CA GLY A 103 -0.89 -8.98 -7.09
C GLY A 103 0.22 -7.93 -7.32
N ALA A 104 0.39 -7.54 -8.59
CA ALA A 104 1.23 -6.42 -9.03
C ALA A 104 0.58 -5.05 -8.77
N GLN A 105 1.33 -4.12 -8.17
CA GLN A 105 0.91 -2.72 -8.04
C GLN A 105 1.50 -1.90 -9.19
N TRP A 106 0.65 -1.16 -9.89
CA TRP A 106 1.04 -0.32 -11.02
C TRP A 106 0.70 1.14 -10.77
N GLU A 107 1.54 2.03 -11.29
CA GLU A 107 1.28 3.46 -11.34
C GLU A 107 0.67 3.83 -12.70
N LEU A 108 -0.35 4.69 -12.70
CA LEU A 108 -0.93 5.31 -13.89
C LEU A 108 -0.71 6.82 -13.81
N ILE A 109 -0.25 7.42 -14.90
CA ILE A 109 0.13 8.83 -14.95
C ILE A 109 -0.83 9.56 -15.87
N GLU A 110 -1.50 10.57 -15.36
CA GLU A 110 -2.33 11.48 -16.16
C GLU A 110 -1.47 12.25 -17.15
N ILE A 111 -1.91 12.28 -18.42
CA ILE A 111 -1.37 13.15 -19.46
C ILE A 111 -2.39 14.25 -19.73
N SER A 112 -1.98 15.50 -19.50
CA SER A 112 -2.71 16.68 -19.95
C SER A 112 -1.73 17.58 -20.69
N GLU A 113 -2.01 17.88 -21.97
CA GLU A 113 -1.25 18.84 -22.80
C GLU A 113 0.29 18.72 -22.67
N GLY A 114 0.81 17.49 -22.63
CA GLY A 114 2.26 17.23 -22.57
C GLY A 114 2.91 17.36 -21.18
N LYS A 115 2.15 17.53 -20.10
CA LYS A 115 2.65 17.48 -18.71
C LYS A 115 1.96 16.38 -17.90
N SER A 116 2.75 15.69 -17.07
CA SER A 116 2.24 14.73 -16.08
C SER A 116 1.68 15.48 -14.87
N ILE A 117 0.37 15.42 -14.64
CA ILE A 117 -0.30 16.18 -13.56
C ILE A 117 -0.51 15.31 -12.32
N SER A 118 -1.09 14.13 -12.50
CA SER A 118 -1.47 13.26 -11.38
C SER A 118 -0.92 11.85 -11.56
N ARG A 119 -0.62 11.20 -10.44
CA ARG A 119 -0.24 9.79 -10.38
C ARG A 119 -1.26 9.01 -9.58
N PHE A 120 -1.75 7.92 -10.16
CA PHE A 120 -2.74 7.01 -9.60
C PHE A 120 -2.14 5.63 -9.42
N LYS A 121 -2.72 4.85 -8.50
CA LYS A 121 -2.22 3.51 -8.16
C LYS A 121 -3.31 2.47 -8.35
N ILE A 122 -3.01 1.37 -9.02
CA ILE A 122 -3.96 0.28 -9.24
C ILE A 122 -3.37 -1.06 -8.76
N TYR A 123 -4.22 -1.87 -8.12
CA TYR A 123 -3.92 -3.27 -7.81
C TYR A 123 -4.50 -4.15 -8.91
N SER A 124 -3.64 -4.72 -9.75
CA SER A 124 -4.08 -5.42 -10.95
C SER A 124 -4.85 -6.70 -10.65
N ASP A 125 -4.45 -7.47 -9.64
CA ASP A 125 -5.01 -8.81 -9.36
C ASP A 125 -6.46 -8.77 -8.87
N ARG A 126 -6.75 -7.92 -7.87
CA ARG A 126 -8.13 -7.73 -7.39
C ARG A 126 -9.03 -7.08 -8.44
N MET A 127 -8.48 -6.24 -9.32
CA MET A 127 -9.25 -5.71 -10.45
C MET A 127 -9.48 -6.79 -11.52
N GLY A 128 -8.49 -7.66 -11.78
CA GLY A 128 -8.64 -8.80 -12.69
C GLY A 128 -9.64 -9.86 -12.22
N LEU A 129 -9.87 -9.96 -10.90
CA LEU A 129 -10.96 -10.77 -10.33
C LEU A 129 -12.35 -10.14 -10.51
N ILE A 130 -12.43 -8.82 -10.71
CA ILE A 130 -13.70 -8.07 -10.87
C ILE A 130 -14.05 -7.91 -12.36
N TYR A 131 -13.04 -7.81 -13.23
CA TYR A 131 -13.21 -7.63 -14.67
C TYR A 131 -12.65 -8.87 -15.41
N PRO A 132 -13.48 -9.67 -16.10
CA PRO A 132 -13.08 -10.98 -16.63
C PRO A 132 -12.02 -10.91 -17.74
N ALA A 133 -11.02 -11.77 -17.56
CA ALA A 133 -10.06 -12.44 -18.45
C ALA A 133 -9.56 -11.76 -19.77
N ASN A 134 -8.23 -11.75 -19.89
CA ASN A 134 -7.39 -11.72 -21.11
C ASN A 134 -6.93 -10.39 -21.70
N LYS A 135 -7.10 -9.27 -21.01
CA LYS A 135 -6.23 -8.10 -21.22
C LYS A 135 -5.70 -7.72 -19.85
N LEU A 136 -4.39 -7.56 -19.69
CA LEU A 136 -3.85 -7.03 -18.44
C LEU A 136 -4.60 -5.73 -18.10
N PRO A 137 -5.10 -5.53 -16.86
CA PRO A 137 -5.72 -4.26 -16.44
C PRO A 137 -4.80 -3.05 -16.69
N VAL A 138 -3.51 -3.35 -16.77
CA VAL A 138 -2.37 -2.46 -16.98
C VAL A 138 -2.38 -1.84 -18.38
N ASP A 139 -2.57 -2.65 -19.43
CA ASP A 139 -2.73 -2.17 -20.81
C ASP A 139 -4.13 -1.60 -21.05
N LEU A 140 -5.14 -2.16 -20.36
CA LEU A 140 -6.53 -1.68 -20.40
C LEU A 140 -6.72 -0.26 -19.84
N CYS A 141 -5.84 0.18 -18.94
CA CYS A 141 -5.95 1.52 -18.37
C CYS A 141 -5.11 2.57 -19.12
N ALA A 142 -4.24 2.19 -20.05
CA ALA A 142 -3.52 3.17 -20.87
C ALA A 142 -4.46 3.73 -21.96
N GLY A 143 -4.66 5.05 -21.97
CA GLY A 143 -5.57 5.75 -22.87
C GLY A 143 -6.70 6.50 -22.16
N PRO A 144 -7.80 6.83 -22.87
CA PRO A 144 -8.94 7.54 -22.32
C PRO A 144 -9.74 6.65 -21.36
N VAL A 145 -9.68 6.98 -20.08
CA VAL A 145 -10.30 6.21 -19.00
C VAL A 145 -11.16 7.09 -18.11
N LYS A 146 -12.14 6.45 -17.47
CA LYS A 146 -12.91 7.01 -16.37
C LYS A 146 -12.89 6.02 -15.22
N PHE A 147 -12.39 6.44 -14.06
CA PHE A 147 -12.31 5.59 -12.88
C PHE A 147 -12.57 6.37 -11.61
N ARG A 148 -12.98 5.65 -10.56
CA ARG A 148 -13.11 6.18 -9.21
C ARG A 148 -11.85 5.84 -8.42
N TYR A 149 -11.31 6.81 -7.70
CA TYR A 149 -10.11 6.66 -6.90
C TYR A 149 -10.26 7.27 -5.49
N MET A 150 -9.42 6.85 -4.55
CA MET A 150 -9.35 7.40 -3.20
C MET A 150 -8.62 8.75 -3.20
N LYS A 151 -9.25 9.79 -2.65
CA LYS A 151 -8.82 11.19 -2.82
C LYS A 151 -7.36 11.46 -2.42
N ARG A 152 -6.93 10.99 -1.25
CA ARG A 152 -5.61 11.30 -0.67
C ARG A 152 -4.54 10.29 -1.08
N SER A 153 -4.91 9.02 -1.09
CA SER A 153 -4.01 7.89 -1.33
C SER A 153 -3.90 7.52 -2.81
N LYS A 154 -4.78 8.06 -3.65
CA LYS A 154 -4.82 7.92 -5.12
C LYS A 154 -4.97 6.48 -5.62
N TYR A 155 -5.45 5.57 -4.78
CA TYR A 155 -5.77 4.19 -5.19
C TYR A 155 -7.05 4.14 -6.00
N ILE A 156 -7.00 3.51 -7.17
CA ILE A 156 -8.17 3.25 -8.00
C ILE A 156 -8.97 2.12 -7.35
N VAL A 157 -10.27 2.38 -7.20
CA VAL A 157 -11.21 1.46 -6.54
C VAL A 157 -12.27 0.95 -7.50
N GLU A 158 -12.44 1.58 -8.65
CA GLU A 158 -13.42 1.16 -9.65
C GLU A 158 -13.08 1.72 -11.01
N ILE A 159 -13.16 0.90 -12.04
CA ILE A 159 -13.06 1.36 -13.43
C ILE A 159 -14.49 1.50 -13.95
N ILE A 160 -14.87 2.73 -14.30
CA ILE A 160 -16.23 3.08 -14.74
C ILE A 160 -16.33 2.92 -16.26
N GLN A 161 -15.31 3.37 -16.99
CA GLN A 161 -15.27 3.28 -18.44
C GLN A 161 -13.83 3.17 -18.93
N ILE A 162 -13.64 2.28 -19.89
CA ILE A 162 -12.44 2.18 -20.71
C ILE A 162 -12.93 2.37 -22.14
N LYS A 163 -12.50 3.43 -22.82
CA LYS A 163 -12.73 3.52 -24.27
C LYS A 163 -11.58 2.77 -24.94
N GLN A 164 -11.87 1.58 -25.47
CA GLN A 164 -10.96 0.92 -26.39
C GLN A 164 -10.99 1.72 -27.70
N SER A 165 -9.87 2.33 -28.07
CA SER A 165 -9.63 2.82 -29.43
C SER A 165 -9.32 1.64 -30.33
#